data_AF-A0A447MSQ6-F1
#
_entry.id   AF-A0A447MSQ6-F1
#
_cell.length_a   1.000
_cell.length_b   1.000
_cell.length_c   1.000
_cell.angle_alpha   90.00
_cell.angle_beta   90.00
_cell.angle_gamma   90.00
#
_symmetry.space_group_name_H-M   'P 1'
#
loop_
_entity.id
_entity.type
_entity.pdbx_description
1 polymer ?
#
loop_
_entity_poly.entity_id
_entity_poly.type
_entity_poly.pdbx_seq_one_letter_code
_entity_poly.pdbx_strand_id
1 'polypeptide(L)'
;MAKSVEDTLFFRQNMGLALNEVGAEPVTHHFSIERFHHEMKTRQARQPDALSGTSTHDTKRGEDARARLYTLTEAPEQWSECLARWRQMNQTHVKFLNDGTAPKSADTWMLYQALTGVWPPTLQPQDETGLNALKTRFEAFVEKALREAKLRTDWVDSNEAYETAMLDYARYLLAPDNQTFFAGFLSFLATLHPRRAG
;
A
#
# COMPACT_ATOMS: atom_id res chain seq x y z
N MET A 1 -7.40 -14.10 -16.44
CA MET A 1 -6.70 -12.85 -16.09
C MET A 1 -6.83 -12.55 -14.60
N ALA A 2 -8.05 -12.49 -14.04
CA ALA A 2 -8.30 -12.18 -12.62
C ALA A 2 -7.40 -12.96 -11.63
N LYS A 3 -7.39 -14.31 -11.68
CA LYS A 3 -6.62 -15.10 -10.70
C LYS A 3 -5.09 -14.96 -10.78
N SER A 4 -4.55 -14.74 -11.98
CA SER A 4 -3.09 -14.63 -12.16
C SER A 4 -2.58 -13.19 -12.05
N VAL A 5 -3.35 -12.21 -12.53
CA VAL A 5 -2.97 -10.80 -12.52
C VAL A 5 -3.43 -10.13 -11.23
N GLU A 6 -4.73 -10.10 -10.98
CA GLU A 6 -5.32 -9.33 -9.88
C GLU A 6 -5.09 -9.97 -8.51
N ASP A 7 -5.16 -11.30 -8.43
CA ASP A 7 -5.00 -12.06 -7.19
C ASP A 7 -3.58 -12.61 -7.01
N THR A 8 -2.60 -12.24 -7.84
CA THR A 8 -1.20 -12.69 -7.64
C THR A 8 -0.18 -11.66 -8.13
N LEU A 9 -0.16 -11.30 -9.42
CA LEU A 9 0.84 -10.35 -9.94
C LEU A 9 0.80 -9.01 -9.21
N PHE A 10 -0.38 -8.47 -8.94
CA PHE A 10 -0.57 -7.21 -8.20
C PHE A 10 -0.13 -7.24 -6.73
N PHE A 11 0.10 -8.43 -6.16
CA PHE A 11 0.70 -8.60 -4.84
C PHE A 11 2.21 -8.86 -4.89
N ARG A 12 2.76 -9.16 -6.08
CA ARG A 12 4.21 -9.34 -6.31
C ARG A 12 4.89 -8.07 -6.81
N GLN A 13 4.24 -7.36 -7.72
CA GLN A 13 4.70 -6.08 -8.23
C GLN A 13 4.35 -5.03 -7.19
N ASN A 14 5.31 -4.47 -6.47
CA ASN A 14 5.03 -3.48 -5.42
C ASN A 14 5.55 -2.09 -5.77
N MET A 15 5.94 -1.81 -7.03
CA MET A 15 6.59 -0.55 -7.41
C MET A 15 5.74 0.68 -7.05
N GLY A 16 4.45 0.62 -7.35
CA GLY A 16 3.46 1.63 -6.94
C GLY A 16 2.11 0.97 -6.71
N LEU A 17 1.71 0.77 -5.45
CA LEU A 17 0.49 0.02 -5.11
C LEU A 17 -0.81 0.65 -5.66
N ALA A 18 -0.80 1.95 -5.96
CA ALA A 18 -1.93 2.65 -6.58
C ALA A 18 -2.27 2.16 -7.98
N LEU A 19 -1.27 1.62 -8.70
CA LEU A 19 -1.41 1.14 -10.08
C LEU A 19 -2.00 -0.28 -10.15
N ASN A 20 -1.98 -1.01 -9.04
CA ASN A 20 -2.37 -2.41 -8.97
C ASN A 20 -3.83 -2.55 -8.57
N GLU A 21 -4.72 -2.28 -9.51
CA GLU A 21 -6.16 -2.22 -9.28
C GLU A 21 -6.94 -3.06 -10.30
N VAL A 22 -8.14 -3.54 -9.94
CA VAL A 22 -9.01 -4.30 -10.83
C VAL A 22 -9.24 -3.53 -12.13
N GLY A 23 -8.99 -4.18 -13.26
CA GLY A 23 -9.07 -3.56 -14.58
C GLY A 23 -7.82 -2.78 -15.02
N ALA A 24 -6.78 -2.67 -14.19
CA ALA A 24 -5.49 -2.11 -14.60
C ALA A 24 -4.70 -3.11 -15.45
N GLU A 25 -3.88 -2.60 -16.37
CA GLU A 25 -2.93 -3.42 -17.11
C GLU A 25 -1.52 -3.28 -16.48
N PRO A 26 -0.74 -4.38 -16.38
CA PRO A 26 0.60 -4.36 -15.78
C PRO A 26 1.67 -3.74 -16.70
N VAL A 27 1.28 -3.20 -17.86
CA VAL A 27 2.19 -2.64 -18.86
C VAL A 27 2.34 -1.13 -18.65
N THR A 28 3.50 -0.59 -19.06
CA THR A 28 3.75 0.84 -18.96
C THR A 28 2.79 1.61 -19.86
N HIS A 29 2.09 2.58 -19.27
CA HIS A 29 1.20 3.48 -20.00
C HIS A 29 1.80 4.88 -20.06
N HIS A 30 1.65 5.52 -21.22
CA HIS A 30 1.86 6.95 -21.33
C HIS A 30 0.62 7.68 -20.79
N PHE A 31 0.80 8.45 -19.71
CA PHE A 31 -0.23 9.29 -19.12
C PHE A 31 -0.13 10.70 -19.69
N SER A 32 -1.21 11.21 -20.27
CA SER A 32 -1.30 12.60 -20.70
C SER A 32 -2.73 13.10 -20.59
N ILE A 33 -2.88 14.40 -20.35
CA ILE A 33 -4.18 15.09 -20.32
C ILE A 33 -4.90 14.94 -21.66
N GLU A 34 -4.14 15.03 -22.76
CA GLU A 34 -4.67 14.82 -24.12
C GLU A 34 -5.25 13.41 -24.30
N ARG A 35 -4.51 12.37 -23.89
CA ARG A 35 -5.00 10.99 -23.96
C ARG A 35 -6.26 10.83 -23.11
N PHE A 36 -6.27 11.36 -21.88
CA PHE A 36 -7.46 11.33 -21.04
C PHE A 36 -8.67 11.94 -21.74
N HIS A 37 -8.56 13.13 -22.33
CA HIS A 37 -9.65 13.75 -23.06
C HIS A 37 -10.06 12.96 -24.31
N HIS A 38 -9.12 12.31 -25.00
CA HIS A 38 -9.42 11.42 -26.11
C HIS A 38 -10.25 10.21 -25.65
N GLU A 39 -9.83 9.54 -24.57
CA GLU A 39 -10.57 8.42 -23.99
C GLU A 39 -11.98 8.83 -23.54
N MET A 40 -12.14 10.03 -22.96
CA MET A 40 -13.45 10.56 -22.57
C MET A 40 -14.38 10.78 -23.78
N LYS A 41 -13.86 11.28 -24.90
CA LYS A 41 -14.62 11.42 -26.16
C LYS A 41 -15.03 10.06 -26.72
N THR A 42 -14.10 9.09 -26.74
CA THR A 42 -14.39 7.72 -27.17
C THR A 42 -15.48 7.08 -26.31
N ARG A 43 -15.41 7.27 -24.99
CA ARG A 43 -16.43 6.81 -24.04
C ARG A 43 -17.78 7.47 -24.32
N GLN A 44 -17.84 8.79 -24.50
CA GLN A 44 -19.09 9.49 -24.84
C GLN A 44 -19.75 8.91 -26.10
N ALA A 45 -18.96 8.58 -27.13
CA ALA A 45 -19.48 8.06 -28.39
C ALA A 45 -19.94 6.59 -28.30
N ARG A 46 -19.26 5.76 -27.50
CA ARG A 46 -19.48 4.30 -27.46
C ARG A 46 -20.32 3.81 -26.28
N GLN A 47 -20.23 4.50 -25.15
CA GLN A 47 -20.77 4.12 -23.85
C GLN A 47 -21.27 5.35 -23.07
N PRO A 48 -22.19 6.16 -23.63
CA PRO A 48 -22.63 7.42 -23.02
C PRO A 48 -23.26 7.24 -21.63
N ASP A 49 -23.92 6.11 -21.38
CA ASP A 49 -24.64 5.83 -20.13
C ASP A 49 -23.85 4.95 -19.15
N ALA A 50 -22.58 4.63 -19.45
CA ALA A 50 -21.78 3.74 -18.61
C ALA A 50 -21.25 4.43 -17.33
N LEU A 51 -21.19 3.70 -16.23
CA LEU A 51 -20.69 4.18 -14.93
C LEU A 51 -19.17 4.45 -14.94
N SER A 52 -18.77 5.64 -14.48
CA SER A 52 -17.37 5.98 -14.18
C SER A 52 -17.10 5.76 -12.70
N GLY A 53 -16.71 4.53 -12.34
CA GLY A 53 -16.42 4.14 -10.97
C GLY A 53 -14.98 4.44 -10.55
N THR A 54 -14.82 5.00 -9.36
CA THR A 54 -13.51 5.21 -8.70
C THR A 54 -13.29 4.27 -7.52
N SER A 55 -14.35 3.71 -6.93
CA SER A 55 -14.25 2.67 -5.91
C SER A 55 -15.43 1.70 -6.02
N THR A 56 -15.20 0.41 -5.73
CA THR A 56 -16.23 -0.63 -5.68
C THR A 56 -16.02 -1.52 -4.46
N HIS A 57 -16.89 -2.52 -4.26
CA HIS A 57 -16.68 -3.53 -3.21
C HIS A 57 -15.50 -4.47 -3.53
N ASP A 58 -15.07 -4.53 -4.79
CA ASP A 58 -14.01 -5.42 -5.28
C ASP A 58 -12.68 -4.69 -5.54
N THR A 59 -12.66 -3.35 -5.52
CA THR A 59 -11.39 -2.63 -5.66
C THR A 59 -10.41 -3.05 -4.57
N LYS A 60 -9.17 -3.35 -4.96
CA LYS A 60 -8.09 -3.74 -4.05
C LYS A 60 -7.83 -2.66 -3.02
N ARG A 61 -7.99 -1.38 -3.40
CA ARG A 61 -7.81 -0.19 -2.55
C ARG A 61 -8.88 0.86 -2.86
N GLY A 62 -9.36 1.59 -1.86
CA GLY A 62 -10.29 2.72 -2.06
C GLY A 62 -9.65 3.89 -2.80
N GLU A 63 -10.47 4.75 -3.42
CA GLU A 63 -9.99 5.86 -4.25
C GLU A 63 -9.06 6.83 -3.52
N ASP A 64 -9.39 7.24 -2.30
CA ASP A 64 -8.56 8.15 -1.50
C ASP A 64 -7.19 7.54 -1.15
N ALA A 65 -7.16 6.23 -0.89
CA ALA A 65 -5.91 5.53 -0.62
C ALA A 65 -5.02 5.52 -1.88
N ARG A 66 -5.60 5.32 -3.06
CA ARG A 66 -4.87 5.38 -4.33
C ARG A 66 -4.43 6.81 -4.66
N ALA A 67 -5.29 7.80 -4.45
CA ALA A 67 -4.96 9.22 -4.64
C ALA A 67 -3.77 9.64 -3.78
N ARG A 68 -3.76 9.27 -2.50
CA ARG A 68 -2.60 9.51 -1.63
C ARG A 68 -1.35 8.78 -2.11
N LEU A 69 -1.46 7.52 -2.50
CA LEU A 69 -0.32 6.76 -3.01
C LEU A 69 0.27 7.35 -4.28
N TYR A 70 -0.53 7.96 -5.16
CA TYR A 70 -0.02 8.66 -6.36
C TYR A 70 0.89 9.84 -5.99
N THR A 71 0.63 10.54 -4.88
CA THR A 71 1.49 11.66 -4.43
C THR A 71 2.93 11.23 -4.11
N LEU A 72 3.18 9.94 -3.82
CA LEU A 72 4.53 9.42 -3.63
C LEU A 72 5.39 9.58 -4.89
N THR A 73 4.77 9.61 -6.06
CA THR A 73 5.45 9.78 -7.35
C THR A 73 5.85 11.23 -7.63
N GLU A 74 5.31 12.20 -6.88
CA GLU A 74 5.63 13.62 -7.01
C GLU A 74 6.92 14.01 -6.25
N ALA A 75 7.33 13.19 -5.27
CA ALA A 75 8.56 13.38 -4.50
C ALA A 75 9.25 12.04 -4.20
N PRO A 76 9.69 11.29 -5.23
CA PRO A 76 10.19 9.92 -5.06
C PRO A 76 11.48 9.86 -4.23
N GLU A 77 12.34 10.87 -4.29
CA GLU A 77 13.55 10.96 -3.48
C GLU A 77 13.19 11.08 -2.00
N GLN A 78 12.28 12.00 -1.65
CA GLN A 78 11.80 12.19 -0.28
C GLN A 78 11.18 10.90 0.28
N TRP A 79 10.35 10.21 -0.52
CA TRP A 79 9.79 8.91 -0.16
C TRP A 79 10.90 7.87 0.11
N SER A 80 11.88 7.77 -0.79
CA SER A 80 12.97 6.79 -0.66
C SER A 80 13.82 7.00 0.59
N GLU A 81 14.11 8.26 0.94
CA GLU A 81 14.85 8.62 2.14
C GLU A 81 14.07 8.31 3.42
N CYS A 82 12.78 8.68 3.45
CA CYS A 82 11.88 8.35 4.55
C CYS A 82 11.84 6.83 4.79
N LEU A 83 11.67 6.06 3.71
CA LEU A 83 11.63 4.61 3.78
C LEU A 83 12.94 4.02 4.32
N ALA A 84 14.09 4.51 3.87
CA ALA A 84 15.39 4.08 4.36
C ALA A 84 15.54 4.35 5.87
N ARG A 85 15.13 5.55 6.33
CA ARG A 85 15.12 5.90 7.75
C ARG A 85 14.21 4.99 8.57
N TRP A 86 12.97 4.74 8.12
CA TRP A 86 12.04 3.89 8.86
C TRP A 86 12.47 2.42 8.91
N ARG A 87 13.05 1.90 7.82
CA ARG A 87 13.66 0.56 7.82
C ARG A 87 14.77 0.46 8.86
N GLN A 88 15.63 1.47 8.96
CA GLN A 88 16.69 1.51 9.96
C GLN A 88 16.13 1.56 11.39
N MET A 89 15.11 2.39 11.64
CA MET A 89 14.45 2.51 12.95
C MET A 89 13.84 1.17 13.41
N ASN A 90 13.26 0.42 12.48
CA ASN A 90 12.53 -0.82 12.77
C ASN A 90 13.37 -2.09 12.53
N GLN A 91 14.69 -1.96 12.32
CA GLN A 91 15.55 -3.08 11.93
C GLN A 91 15.61 -4.19 12.99
N THR A 92 15.49 -3.84 14.28
CA THR A 92 15.50 -4.79 15.40
C THR A 92 14.32 -5.75 15.41
N HIS A 93 13.26 -5.45 14.66
CA HIS A 93 12.07 -6.28 14.51
C HIS A 93 12.13 -7.20 13.28
N VAL A 94 13.20 -7.11 12.49
CA VAL A 94 13.44 -8.06 11.39
C VAL A 94 13.94 -9.38 11.96
N LYS A 95 13.27 -10.48 11.60
CA LYS A 95 13.66 -11.85 12.00
C LYS A 95 14.48 -12.52 10.90
N PHE A 96 15.42 -13.37 11.30
CA PHE A 96 16.14 -14.26 10.41
C PHE A 96 15.47 -15.64 10.43
N LEU A 97 14.94 -16.06 9.29
CA LEU A 97 14.37 -17.39 9.08
C LEU A 97 15.26 -18.19 8.12
N ASN A 98 14.98 -19.49 7.97
CA ASN A 98 15.78 -20.38 7.13
C ASN A 98 15.85 -19.95 5.65
N ASP A 99 14.83 -19.22 5.15
CA ASP A 99 14.70 -18.74 3.78
C ASP A 99 14.97 -17.22 3.63
N GLY A 100 15.62 -16.63 4.63
CA GLY A 100 16.07 -15.23 4.66
C GLY A 100 15.32 -14.37 5.68
N THR A 101 15.53 -13.06 5.61
CA THR A 101 14.92 -12.13 6.56
C THR A 101 13.41 -12.02 6.37
N ALA A 102 12.70 -11.71 7.45
CA ALA A 102 11.28 -11.36 7.44
C ALA A 102 11.09 -10.12 8.31
N PRO A 103 10.70 -8.96 7.73
CA PRO A 103 10.49 -8.71 6.30
C PRO A 103 11.78 -8.69 5.44
N LYS A 104 11.63 -8.95 4.13
CA LYS A 104 12.62 -8.57 3.09
C LYS A 104 12.41 -7.12 2.66
N SER A 105 13.32 -6.59 1.83
CA SER A 105 13.22 -5.25 1.25
C SER A 105 11.91 -5.04 0.46
N ALA A 106 11.48 -6.02 -0.35
CA ALA A 106 10.21 -5.94 -1.07
C ALA A 106 9.00 -5.90 -0.12
N ASP A 107 9.04 -6.67 0.97
CA ASP A 107 7.97 -6.74 1.96
C ASP A 107 7.81 -5.39 2.68
N THR A 108 8.90 -4.80 3.16
CA THR A 108 8.85 -3.46 3.77
C THR A 108 8.40 -2.39 2.76
N TRP A 109 8.81 -2.48 1.50
CA TRP A 109 8.36 -1.55 0.44
C TRP A 109 6.84 -1.58 0.26
N MET A 110 6.24 -2.78 0.29
CA MET A 110 4.79 -2.96 0.25
C MET A 110 4.13 -2.44 1.54
N LEU A 111 4.63 -2.83 2.72
CA LEU A 111 4.04 -2.47 4.01
C LEU A 111 3.97 -0.96 4.21
N TYR A 112 5.05 -0.24 3.95
CA TYR A 112 5.08 1.21 4.16
C TYR A 112 4.17 1.95 3.18
N GLN A 113 4.10 1.54 1.90
CA GLN A 113 3.10 2.10 0.98
C GLN A 113 1.68 1.81 1.46
N ALA A 114 1.37 0.56 1.80
CA ALA A 114 0.03 0.18 2.24
C ALA A 114 -0.40 0.98 3.48
N LEU A 115 0.50 1.14 4.45
CA LEU A 115 0.28 1.96 5.64
C LEU A 115 0.05 3.43 5.30
N THR A 116 0.89 4.01 4.42
CA THR A 116 0.71 5.37 3.91
C THR A 116 -0.66 5.55 3.26
N GLY A 117 -1.08 4.63 2.39
CA GLY A 117 -2.37 4.71 1.70
C GLY A 117 -3.58 4.62 2.63
N VAL A 118 -3.54 3.74 3.64
CA VAL A 118 -4.70 3.46 4.49
C VAL A 118 -4.80 4.35 5.75
N TRP A 119 -3.77 5.14 6.07
CA TRP A 119 -3.76 5.97 7.29
C TRP A 119 -4.96 6.94 7.34
N PRO A 120 -5.85 6.88 8.34
CA PRO A 120 -7.00 7.77 8.37
C PRO A 120 -6.55 9.24 8.55
N PRO A 121 -7.09 10.21 7.79
CA PRO A 121 -6.66 11.61 7.85
C PRO A 121 -6.79 12.27 9.22
N THR A 122 -7.76 11.81 10.04
CA THR A 122 -8.05 12.35 11.36
C THR A 122 -7.39 11.55 12.49
N LEU A 123 -6.74 10.41 12.18
CA LEU A 123 -6.15 9.55 13.20
C LEU A 123 -4.94 10.22 13.85
N GLN A 124 -5.00 10.36 15.16
CA GLN A 124 -3.92 10.91 15.97
C GLN A 124 -3.14 9.78 16.68
N PRO A 125 -1.85 9.96 16.98
CA PRO A 125 -1.05 8.97 17.73
C PRO A 125 -1.65 8.54 19.07
N GLN A 126 -2.37 9.45 19.73
CA GLN A 126 -3.01 9.21 21.03
C GLN A 126 -4.40 8.56 20.91
N ASP A 127 -4.93 8.38 19.70
CA ASP A 127 -6.20 7.70 19.48
C ASP A 127 -5.98 6.18 19.47
N GLU A 128 -5.92 5.59 20.67
CA GLU A 128 -5.74 4.15 20.85
C GLU A 128 -6.82 3.32 20.17
N THR A 129 -8.07 3.82 20.15
CA THR A 129 -9.18 3.10 19.54
C THR A 129 -9.03 3.07 18.02
N GLY A 130 -8.73 4.23 17.42
CA GLY A 130 -8.47 4.34 15.99
C GLY A 130 -7.23 3.58 15.55
N LEU A 131 -6.14 3.61 16.34
CA LEU A 131 -4.92 2.84 16.06
C LEU A 131 -5.18 1.33 16.13
N ASN A 132 -5.92 0.86 17.13
CA ASN A 132 -6.29 -0.56 17.22
C ASN A 132 -7.19 -0.99 16.05
N ALA A 133 -8.16 -0.16 15.66
CA ALA A 133 -9.01 -0.43 14.50
C ALA A 133 -8.20 -0.49 13.19
N LEU A 134 -7.24 0.43 13.01
CA LEU A 134 -6.32 0.41 11.87
C LEU A 134 -5.43 -0.84 11.89
N LYS A 135 -4.85 -1.16 13.05
CA LYS A 135 -3.99 -2.33 13.26
C LYS A 135 -4.68 -3.63 12.86
N THR A 136 -5.89 -3.89 13.36
CA THR A 136 -6.66 -5.08 12.99
C THR A 136 -6.88 -5.19 11.47
N ARG A 137 -7.23 -4.08 10.82
CA ARG A 137 -7.42 -4.06 9.35
C ARG A 137 -6.12 -4.25 8.60
N PHE A 138 -5.03 -3.69 9.11
CA PHE A 138 -3.71 -3.77 8.49
C PHE A 138 -3.15 -5.19 8.58
N GLU A 139 -3.26 -5.86 9.73
CA GLU A 139 -2.87 -7.27 9.90
C GLU A 139 -3.59 -8.18 8.89
N ALA A 140 -4.91 -8.05 8.78
CA ALA A 140 -5.70 -8.82 7.82
C ALA A 140 -5.28 -8.56 6.35
N PHE A 141 -4.94 -7.31 6.03
CA PHE A 141 -4.37 -6.98 4.71
C PHE A 141 -3.00 -7.64 4.50
N VAL A 142 -2.11 -7.62 5.50
CA VAL A 142 -0.77 -8.21 5.40
C VAL A 142 -0.86 -9.70 5.16
N GLU A 143 -1.61 -10.44 5.98
CA GLU A 143 -1.82 -11.89 5.80
C GLU A 143 -2.32 -12.21 4.38
N LYS A 144 -3.37 -11.51 3.94
CA LYS A 144 -3.92 -11.67 2.59
C LYS A 144 -2.87 -11.37 1.53
N ALA A 145 -2.14 -10.26 1.63
CA ALA A 145 -1.16 -9.85 0.63
C ALA A 145 -0.03 -10.87 0.48
N LEU A 146 0.46 -11.43 1.59
CA LEU A 146 1.49 -12.46 1.59
C LEU A 146 1.01 -13.74 0.91
N ARG A 147 -0.20 -14.20 1.24
CA ARG A 147 -0.76 -15.43 0.66
C ARG A 147 -1.16 -15.26 -0.80
N GLU A 148 -1.67 -14.10 -1.20
CA GLU A 148 -1.98 -13.84 -2.61
C GLU A 148 -0.71 -13.74 -3.46
N ALA A 149 0.38 -13.22 -2.90
CA ALA A 149 1.68 -13.20 -3.58
C ALA A 149 2.24 -14.61 -3.84
N LYS A 150 1.95 -15.62 -3.01
CA LYS A 150 2.41 -17.01 -3.18
C LYS A 150 3.93 -17.11 -3.41
N LEU A 151 4.72 -16.33 -2.67
CA LEU A 151 6.19 -16.30 -2.79
C LEU A 151 6.87 -17.07 -1.67
N ARG A 152 6.34 -17.00 -0.45
CA ARG A 152 6.90 -17.63 0.76
C ARG A 152 5.85 -18.30 1.65
N THR A 153 4.57 -18.02 1.40
CA THR A 153 3.38 -18.60 2.04
C THR A 153 2.23 -18.52 1.03
N ASP A 154 1.23 -19.40 1.13
CA ASP A 154 -0.01 -19.32 0.38
C ASP A 154 -1.21 -19.86 1.17
N TRP A 155 -2.37 -19.99 0.52
CA TRP A 155 -3.61 -20.44 1.14
C TRP A 155 -3.69 -21.96 1.39
N VAL A 156 -2.80 -22.75 0.80
CA VAL A 156 -2.79 -24.22 0.87
C VAL A 156 -1.68 -24.70 1.81
N ASP A 157 -0.48 -24.14 1.69
CA ASP A 157 0.69 -24.48 2.51
C ASP A 157 1.24 -23.22 3.18
N SER A 158 0.74 -22.94 4.40
CA SER A 158 1.06 -21.72 5.13
C SER A 158 2.43 -21.83 5.81
N ASN A 159 3.30 -20.86 5.54
CA ASN A 159 4.56 -20.69 6.27
C ASN A 159 4.33 -19.85 7.54
N GLU A 160 3.90 -20.53 8.61
CA GLU A 160 3.52 -19.88 9.88
C GLU A 160 4.64 -19.02 10.49
N ALA A 161 5.90 -19.46 10.38
CA ALA A 161 7.04 -18.71 10.90
C ALA A 161 7.22 -17.37 10.15
N TYR A 162 7.05 -17.38 8.82
CA TYR A 162 7.11 -16.18 8.01
C TYR A 162 5.92 -15.25 8.27
N GLU A 163 4.69 -15.79 8.28
CA GLU A 163 3.49 -15.00 8.56
C GLU A 163 3.54 -14.35 9.94
N THR A 164 3.97 -15.10 10.96
CA THR A 164 4.14 -14.58 12.33
C THR A 164 5.15 -13.44 12.36
N ALA A 165 6.32 -13.61 11.75
CA ALA A 165 7.34 -12.55 11.72
C ALA A 165 6.85 -11.29 10.99
N MET A 166 6.08 -11.45 9.91
CA MET A 166 5.51 -10.33 9.16
C MET A 166 4.41 -9.61 9.92
N LEU A 167 3.51 -10.36 10.57
CA LEU A 167 2.45 -9.81 11.40
C LEU A 167 3.02 -9.12 12.64
N ASP A 168 4.01 -9.71 13.31
CA ASP A 168 4.73 -9.06 14.42
C ASP A 168 5.33 -7.71 14.01
N TYR A 169 5.98 -7.68 12.85
CA TYR A 169 6.52 -6.43 12.30
C TYR A 169 5.41 -5.40 12.02
N ALA A 170 4.31 -5.81 11.37
CA ALA A 170 3.17 -4.95 11.08
C ALA A 170 2.50 -4.41 12.37
N ARG A 171 2.39 -5.25 13.40
CA ARG A 171 1.91 -4.88 14.73
C ARG A 171 2.81 -3.86 15.39
N TYR A 172 4.13 -4.03 15.27
CA TYR A 172 5.11 -3.11 15.83
C TYR A 172 5.12 -1.74 15.13
N LEU A 173 4.88 -1.68 13.81
CA LEU A 173 4.72 -0.41 13.10
C LEU A 173 3.59 0.46 13.68
N LEU A 174 2.58 -0.17 14.28
CA LEU A 174 1.41 0.49 14.88
C LEU A 174 1.44 0.47 16.41
N ALA A 175 2.56 0.08 17.02
CA ALA A 175 2.67 -0.02 18.47
C ALA A 175 2.87 1.36 19.12
N PRO A 176 2.22 1.66 20.26
CA PRO A 176 2.32 2.99 20.92
C PRO A 176 3.73 3.41 21.32
N ASP A 177 4.64 2.45 21.52
CA ASP A 177 6.04 2.66 21.88
C ASP A 177 6.93 2.97 20.67
N ASN A 178 6.45 2.81 19.44
CA ASN A 178 7.17 3.15 18.21
C ASN A 178 7.09 4.66 17.87
N GLN A 179 7.28 5.52 18.88
CA GLN A 179 7.00 6.95 18.81
C GLN A 179 7.89 7.70 17.81
N THR A 180 9.17 7.31 17.72
CA THR A 180 10.14 7.95 16.80
C THR A 180 9.74 7.71 15.34
N PHE A 181 9.32 6.48 15.02
CA PHE A 181 8.76 6.17 13.71
C PHE A 181 7.49 6.99 13.45
N PHE A 182 6.53 6.99 14.38
CA PHE A 182 5.27 7.72 14.20
C PHE A 182 5.47 9.21 13.96
N ALA A 183 6.34 9.87 14.73
CA ALA A 183 6.62 11.29 14.55
C ALA A 183 7.13 11.58 13.13
N GLY A 184 8.11 10.80 12.65
CA GLY A 184 8.64 10.93 11.29
C GLY A 184 7.63 10.56 10.21
N PHE A 185 6.85 9.51 10.43
CA PHE A 185 5.83 9.02 9.50
C PHE A 185 4.70 10.03 9.31
N LEU A 186 4.17 10.58 10.40
CA LEU A 186 3.11 11.58 10.35
C LEU A 186 3.60 12.91 9.78
N SER A 187 4.84 13.31 10.11
CA SER A 187 5.47 14.48 9.49
C SER A 187 5.55 14.32 7.97
N PHE A 188 5.92 13.13 7.49
CA PHE A 188 5.91 12.82 6.06
C PHE A 188 4.50 12.83 5.47
N LEU A 189 3.51 12.20 6.11
CA LEU A 189 2.12 12.23 5.62
C LEU A 189 1.56 13.65 5.46
N ALA A 190 1.92 14.55 6.37
CA ALA A 190 1.53 15.97 6.27
C ALA A 190 2.10 16.66 5.03
N THR A 191 3.23 16.18 4.47
CA THR A 191 3.79 16.69 3.21
C THR A 191 3.05 16.20 1.97
N LEU A 192 2.32 15.08 2.07
CA LEU A 192 1.54 14.50 0.97
C LEU A 192 0.15 15.13 0.82
N HIS A 193 -0.32 15.86 1.83
CA HIS A 193 -1.58 16.58 1.72
C HIS A 193 -1.39 17.76 0.78
N PRO A 194 -2.35 18.03 -0.13
CA PRO A 194 -2.24 19.16 -1.03
C PRO A 194 -2.05 20.42 -0.19
N ARG A 195 -0.91 21.10 -0.38
CA ARG A 195 -0.82 22.52 -0.02
C ARG A 195 -2.04 23.14 -0.67
N ARG A 196 -2.93 23.76 0.10
CA ARG A 196 -4.05 24.53 -0.46
C ARG A 196 -3.44 25.40 -1.55
N ALA A 197 -3.81 25.15 -2.80
CA ALA A 197 -3.48 26.06 -3.88
C ALA A 197 -4.10 27.41 -3.45
N GLY A 198 -3.23 28.38 -3.21
CA GLY A 198 -3.63 29.76 -2.89
C GLY A 198 -4.24 30.44 -4.10
#